data_AF-A0A7Y8L355-F1
#
_entry.id   AF-A0A7Y8L355-F1
#
_cell.length_a   1.000
_cell.length_b   1.000
_cell.length_c   1.000
_cell.angle_alpha   90.00
_cell.angle_beta   90.00
_cell.angle_gamma   90.00
#
_symmetry.space_group_name_H-M   'P 1'
#
loop_
_entity.id
_entity.type
_entity.pdbx_description
1 polymer ?
#
loop_
_entity_poly.entity_id
_entity_poly.type
_entity_poly.pdbx_seq_one_letter_code
_entity_poly.pdbx_strand_id
1 'polypeptide(L)'
;MKTRFIFLSAILFCSISFGQITQQTDRVSHQLLNDESNGIINQIVAKLNKLDNFYLKKLKFKDYQKSREIVDEIFDLLNAIPLVDKKPEIPPMSDVDFAQLIKNLQDETFEDDKLSVLSLAAKFNNFTVKQLINIISEFTYSSGKLRAVEIIYPYIVDKWNSHQIINSFTYSSDKEKVRRIIESF
;
A
#
# COMPACT_ATOMS: atom_id res chain seq x y z
N MET A 1 10.64 -18.48 -44.49
CA MET A 1 10.72 -17.01 -44.45
C MET A 1 10.32 -16.54 -43.05
N LYS A 2 11.32 -16.30 -42.18
CA LYS A 2 11.19 -15.95 -40.75
C LYS A 2 12.26 -14.87 -40.47
N THR A 3 11.99 -13.59 -40.62
CA THR A 3 13.03 -12.57 -40.28
C THR A 3 12.56 -11.13 -40.04
N ARG A 4 11.27 -10.82 -39.93
CA ARG A 4 10.82 -9.44 -39.63
C ARG A 4 9.88 -9.36 -38.43
N PHE A 5 10.35 -9.72 -37.24
CA PHE A 5 9.67 -9.32 -36.00
C PHE A 5 10.60 -9.16 -34.78
N ILE A 6 11.90 -9.46 -34.91
CA ILE A 6 12.84 -9.55 -33.78
C ILE A 6 13.30 -8.16 -33.27
N PHE A 7 13.12 -7.08 -34.04
CA PHE A 7 13.60 -5.74 -33.64
C PHE A 7 12.60 -4.90 -32.81
N LEU A 8 11.30 -5.26 -32.74
CA LEU A 8 10.33 -4.50 -31.94
C LEU A 8 10.16 -5.02 -30.49
N SER A 9 10.54 -6.27 -30.20
CA SER A 9 10.36 -6.84 -28.85
C SER A 9 11.43 -6.39 -27.84
N ALA A 10 12.63 -6.03 -28.30
CA ALA A 10 13.73 -5.60 -27.42
C ALA A 10 13.49 -4.20 -26.80
N ILE A 11 12.75 -3.32 -27.50
CA ILE A 11 12.44 -1.97 -27.02
C ILE A 11 11.32 -1.99 -25.96
N LEU A 12 10.43 -2.99 -26.01
CA LEU A 12 9.28 -3.14 -25.09
C LEU A 12 9.67 -3.79 -23.75
N PHE A 13 10.70 -4.64 -23.72
CA PHE A 13 11.17 -5.30 -22.48
C PHE A 13 11.98 -4.37 -21.57
N CYS A 14 12.66 -3.36 -22.13
CA CYS A 14 13.44 -2.40 -21.35
C CYS A 14 12.56 -1.41 -20.55
N SER A 15 11.36 -1.10 -21.07
CA SER A 15 10.41 -0.16 -20.45
C SER A 15 9.65 -0.76 -19.27
N ILE A 16 9.45 -2.09 -19.26
CA ILE A 16 8.68 -2.79 -18.22
C ILE A 16 9.53 -3.01 -16.95
N SER A 17 10.83 -3.30 -17.08
CA SER A 17 11.75 -3.37 -15.92
C SER A 17 11.99 -1.99 -15.28
N PHE A 18 11.96 -0.93 -16.08
CA PHE A 18 12.14 0.44 -15.57
C PHE A 18 10.96 0.87 -14.68
N GLY A 19 9.72 0.52 -15.04
CA GLY A 19 8.52 0.88 -14.29
C GLY A 19 8.31 0.16 -12.93
N GLN A 20 8.87 -1.04 -12.76
CA GLN A 20 8.81 -1.79 -11.49
C GLN A 20 9.87 -1.32 -10.49
N ILE A 21 11.04 -0.92 -10.96
CA ILE A 21 12.09 -0.33 -10.13
C ILE A 21 11.62 1.04 -9.63
N THR A 22 10.97 1.87 -10.45
CA THR A 22 10.49 3.19 -10.02
C THR A 22 9.46 3.10 -8.89
N GLN A 23 8.43 2.24 -8.98
CA GLN A 23 7.36 2.18 -7.98
C GLN A 23 7.77 1.63 -6.60
N GLN A 24 8.71 0.68 -6.55
CA GLN A 24 9.23 0.16 -5.28
C GLN A 24 10.22 1.14 -4.63
N THR A 25 11.00 1.85 -5.46
CA THR A 25 11.85 2.95 -5.01
C THR A 25 10.97 4.10 -4.48
N ASP A 26 9.85 4.41 -5.13
CA ASP A 26 8.93 5.47 -4.71
C ASP A 26 8.31 5.18 -3.33
N ARG A 27 7.92 3.93 -3.01
CA ARG A 27 7.32 3.60 -1.70
C ARG A 27 8.31 3.59 -0.54
N VAL A 28 9.49 3.01 -0.74
CA VAL A 28 10.57 3.08 0.24
C VAL A 28 11.03 4.52 0.40
N SER A 29 11.08 5.29 -0.70
CA SER A 29 11.35 6.73 -0.66
C SER A 29 10.27 7.48 0.11
N HIS A 30 8.97 7.27 -0.14
CA HIS A 30 7.89 7.94 0.60
C HIS A 30 7.88 7.60 2.10
N GLN A 31 8.19 6.36 2.48
CA GLN A 31 8.25 5.95 3.89
C GLN A 31 9.50 6.49 4.60
N LEU A 32 10.67 6.49 3.94
CA LEU A 32 11.88 7.15 4.42
C LEU A 32 11.68 8.67 4.50
N LEU A 33 11.08 9.29 3.48
CA LEU A 33 10.74 10.71 3.42
C LEU A 33 9.82 11.12 4.57
N ASN A 34 8.97 10.22 5.09
CA ASN A 34 8.07 10.52 6.20
C ASN A 34 8.76 10.46 7.58
N ASP A 35 9.58 9.44 7.84
CA ASP A 35 10.39 9.39 9.07
C ASP A 35 11.49 10.47 9.07
N GLU A 36 12.05 10.76 7.90
CA GLU A 36 12.99 11.85 7.67
C GLU A 36 12.29 13.21 7.82
N SER A 37 11.09 13.40 7.26
CA SER A 37 10.31 14.65 7.43
C SER A 37 9.94 14.89 8.88
N ASN A 38 9.49 13.87 9.62
CA ASN A 38 9.18 13.99 11.04
C ASN A 38 10.44 14.28 11.87
N GLY A 39 11.56 13.64 11.54
CA GLY A 39 12.86 13.94 12.13
C GLY A 39 13.32 15.37 11.87
N ILE A 40 13.13 15.86 10.63
CA ILE A 40 13.45 17.22 10.20
C ILE A 40 12.54 18.23 10.91
N ILE A 41 11.22 18.00 10.94
CA ILE A 41 10.25 18.87 11.63
C ILE A 41 10.63 19.01 13.10
N ASN A 42 10.93 17.91 13.79
CA ASN A 42 11.37 17.95 15.18
C ASN A 42 12.69 18.74 15.37
N GLN A 43 13.64 18.60 14.44
CA GLN A 43 14.88 19.39 14.46
C GLN A 43 14.63 20.88 14.20
N ILE A 44 13.72 21.22 13.28
CA ILE A 44 13.33 22.60 12.98
C ILE A 44 12.66 23.21 14.21
N VAL A 45 11.68 22.53 14.81
CA VAL A 45 11.00 22.97 16.05
C VAL A 45 12.01 23.21 17.17
N ALA A 46 12.96 22.29 17.38
CA ALA A 46 14.02 22.46 18.38
C ALA A 46 14.89 23.69 18.10
N LYS A 47 15.24 23.96 16.84
CA LYS A 47 16.01 25.15 16.44
C LYS A 47 15.21 26.43 16.59
N LEU A 48 13.91 26.45 16.27
CA LEU A 48 13.02 27.60 16.47
C LEU A 48 12.87 27.93 17.96
N ASN A 49 12.69 26.91 18.80
CA ASN A 49 12.67 27.08 20.25
C ASN A 49 14.00 27.63 20.79
N LYS A 50 15.14 27.19 20.23
CA LYS A 50 16.45 27.76 20.55
C LYS A 50 16.56 29.22 20.10
N LEU A 51 16.14 29.52 18.88
CA LEU A 51 16.15 30.88 18.32
C LEU A 51 15.37 31.84 19.23
N ASP A 52 14.16 31.44 19.61
CA ASP A 52 13.32 32.24 20.49
C ASP A 52 13.96 32.48 21.86
N ASN A 53 14.30 31.40 22.56
CA ASN A 53 14.74 31.48 23.95
C ASN A 53 16.08 32.18 24.13
N PHE A 54 17.02 31.99 23.19
CA PHE A 54 18.38 32.49 23.34
C PHE A 54 18.66 33.81 22.61
N TYR A 55 17.87 34.15 21.60
CA TYR A 55 18.12 35.30 20.73
C TYR A 55 16.94 36.27 20.72
N LEU A 56 15.74 35.82 20.32
CA LEU A 56 14.62 36.74 20.11
C LEU A 56 14.20 37.44 21.40
N LYS A 57 14.17 36.73 22.53
CA LYS A 57 13.83 37.31 23.85
C LYS A 57 14.77 38.43 24.32
N LYS A 58 15.94 38.59 23.71
CA LYS A 58 16.90 39.66 24.02
C LYS A 58 16.68 40.92 23.18
N LEU A 59 15.79 40.86 22.19
CA LEU A 59 15.46 42.00 21.34
C LEU A 59 14.62 43.02 22.10
N LYS A 60 14.59 44.25 21.58
CA LYS A 60 13.66 45.27 22.06
C LYS A 60 12.23 44.80 21.81
N PHE A 61 11.31 45.22 22.68
CA PHE A 61 9.93 44.74 22.70
C PHE A 61 9.26 44.71 21.32
N LYS A 62 9.34 45.81 20.55
CA LYS A 62 8.74 45.89 19.20
C LYS A 62 9.35 44.91 18.18
N ASP A 63 10.65 44.67 18.28
CA ASP A 63 11.36 43.77 17.36
C ASP A 63 11.15 42.31 17.75
N TYR A 64 11.05 42.03 19.07
CA TYR A 64 10.65 40.74 19.60
C TYR A 64 9.24 40.35 19.13
N GLN A 65 8.25 41.26 19.25
CA GLN A 65 6.89 40.99 18.83
C GLN A 65 6.80 40.59 17.35
N LYS A 66 7.40 41.38 16.44
CA LYS A 66 7.44 41.05 15.01
C LYS A 66 8.16 39.73 14.72
N SER A 67 9.25 39.46 15.43
CA SER A 67 10.00 38.21 15.25
C SER A 67 9.22 37.00 15.75
N ARG A 68 8.40 37.18 16.79
CA ARG A 68 7.52 36.13 17.33
C ARG A 68 6.39 35.79 16.38
N GLU A 69 5.77 36.79 15.76
CA GLU A 69 4.73 36.60 14.73
C GLU A 69 5.25 35.68 13.61
N ILE A 70 6.46 35.92 13.11
CA ILE A 70 7.10 35.09 12.08
C ILE A 70 7.35 33.65 12.59
N VAL A 71 7.79 33.49 13.84
CA VAL A 71 8.01 32.15 14.43
C VAL A 71 6.69 31.39 14.52
N ASP A 72 5.62 32.05 14.92
CA ASP A 72 4.29 31.46 15.05
C ASP A 72 3.73 31.08 13.68
N GLU A 73 3.90 31.93 12.65
CA GLU A 73 3.58 31.59 11.25
C GLU A 73 4.34 30.35 10.76
N ILE A 74 5.63 30.22 11.11
CA ILE A 74 6.42 29.04 10.75
C ILE A 74 5.87 27.79 11.47
N PHE A 75 5.45 27.90 12.74
CA PHE A 75 4.80 26.78 13.44
C PHE A 75 3.49 26.37 12.78
N ASP A 76 2.68 27.32 12.34
CA ASP A 76 1.44 27.05 11.61
C ASP A 76 1.72 26.33 10.28
N LEU A 77 2.75 26.78 9.54
CA LEU A 77 3.19 26.10 8.32
C LEU A 77 3.67 24.68 8.58
N LEU A 78 4.41 24.44 9.67
CA LEU A 78 4.86 23.10 10.07
C LEU A 78 3.69 22.20 10.46
N ASN A 79 2.68 22.74 11.15
CA ASN A 79 1.47 22.01 11.52
C ASN A 79 0.54 21.75 10.32
N ALA A 80 0.63 22.58 9.28
CA ALA A 80 -0.09 22.40 8.02
C ALA A 80 0.59 21.40 7.07
N ILE A 81 1.84 20.97 7.36
CA ILE A 81 2.44 19.83 6.68
C ILE A 81 1.57 18.62 7.01
N PRO A 82 1.01 17.92 6.00
CA PRO A 82 0.20 16.75 6.25
C PRO A 82 1.10 15.68 6.88
N LEU A 83 1.05 15.59 8.21
CA LEU A 83 1.42 14.36 8.89
C LEU A 83 0.47 13.33 8.31
N VAL A 84 0.98 12.41 7.49
CA VAL A 84 0.18 11.28 7.04
C VAL A 84 -0.14 10.54 8.33
N ASP A 85 -1.33 10.82 8.89
CA ASP A 85 -1.86 10.09 10.02
C ASP A 85 -1.74 8.63 9.64
N LYS A 86 -0.86 7.91 10.33
CA LYS A 86 -0.77 6.47 10.19
C LYS A 86 -2.08 5.92 10.75
N LYS A 87 -3.14 5.92 9.92
CA LYS A 87 -4.31 5.09 10.14
C LYS A 87 -3.73 3.73 10.51
N PRO A 88 -4.09 3.14 11.66
CA PRO A 88 -3.50 1.87 12.06
C PRO A 88 -3.72 0.90 10.90
N GLU A 89 -2.65 0.62 10.15
CA GLU A 89 -2.63 -0.43 9.16
C GLU A 89 -2.73 -1.69 10.01
N ILE A 90 -3.95 -2.23 10.11
CA ILE A 90 -4.13 -3.58 10.62
C ILE A 90 -3.20 -4.43 9.75
N PRO A 91 -2.15 -5.03 10.31
CA PRO A 91 -1.20 -5.79 9.52
C PRO A 91 -1.96 -6.90 8.78
N PRO A 92 -1.42 -7.40 7.65
CA PRO A 92 -2.02 -8.58 7.05
C PRO A 92 -2.05 -9.73 8.06
N MET A 93 -3.00 -10.63 7.89
CA MET A 93 -3.15 -11.84 8.70
C MET A 93 -1.79 -12.52 8.90
N SER A 94 -1.48 -12.89 10.15
CA SER A 94 -0.21 -13.56 10.46
C SER A 94 -0.09 -14.89 9.72
N ASP A 95 1.13 -15.40 9.49
CA ASP A 95 1.32 -16.70 8.84
C ASP A 95 0.63 -17.85 9.60
N VAL A 96 0.58 -17.76 10.93
CA VAL A 96 -0.07 -18.77 11.81
C VAL A 96 -1.58 -18.74 11.62
N ASP A 97 -2.19 -17.56 11.72
CA ASP A 97 -3.64 -17.42 11.56
C ASP A 97 -4.08 -17.73 10.12
N PHE A 98 -3.23 -17.37 9.15
CA PHE A 98 -3.48 -17.67 7.74
C PHE A 98 -3.42 -19.16 7.46
N ALA A 99 -2.47 -19.89 8.03
CA ALA A 99 -2.43 -21.34 7.93
C ALA A 99 -3.70 -21.99 8.51
N GLN A 100 -4.22 -21.46 9.62
CA GLN A 100 -5.49 -21.91 10.19
C GLN A 100 -6.68 -21.60 9.28
N LEU A 101 -6.72 -20.42 8.65
CA LEU A 101 -7.74 -20.10 7.65
C LEU A 101 -7.72 -21.07 6.47
N ILE A 102 -6.54 -21.37 5.91
CA ILE A 102 -6.41 -22.33 4.81
C ILE A 102 -6.91 -23.71 5.21
N LYS A 103 -6.57 -24.18 6.42
CA LYS A 103 -7.09 -25.44 6.95
C LYS A 103 -8.62 -25.44 7.02
N ASN A 104 -9.22 -24.36 7.55
CA ASN A 104 -10.68 -24.24 7.61
C ASN A 104 -11.31 -24.28 6.21
N LEU A 105 -10.71 -23.66 5.20
CA LEU A 105 -11.17 -23.74 3.81
C LEU A 105 -11.02 -25.13 3.19
N GLN A 106 -10.05 -25.93 3.65
CA GLN A 106 -9.82 -27.30 3.19
C GLN A 106 -10.76 -28.30 3.84
N ASP A 107 -11.21 -28.03 5.07
CA ASP A 107 -12.19 -28.85 5.78
C ASP A 107 -13.61 -28.73 5.17
N GLU A 108 -13.89 -27.65 4.45
CA GLU A 108 -15.16 -27.47 3.72
C GLU A 108 -15.20 -28.23 2.39
N THR A 109 -16.29 -28.96 2.15
CA THR A 109 -16.47 -29.76 0.92
C THR A 109 -17.00 -28.93 -0.25
N PHE A 110 -17.89 -27.96 0.00
CA PHE A 110 -18.55 -27.17 -1.04
C PHE A 110 -17.94 -25.77 -1.18
N GLU A 111 -17.82 -25.27 -2.42
CA GLU A 111 -17.23 -23.94 -2.67
C GLU A 111 -18.03 -22.80 -2.02
N ASP A 112 -19.35 -22.92 -1.91
CA ASP A 112 -20.19 -21.90 -1.27
C ASP A 112 -19.92 -21.79 0.24
N ASP A 113 -19.64 -22.91 0.91
CA ASP A 113 -19.27 -22.95 2.33
C ASP A 113 -17.87 -22.33 2.52
N LYS A 114 -16.91 -22.66 1.64
CA LYS A 114 -15.60 -22.00 1.61
C LYS A 114 -15.71 -20.48 1.46
N LEU A 115 -16.55 -20.00 0.53
CA LEU A 115 -16.78 -18.57 0.33
C LEU A 115 -17.43 -17.91 1.57
N SER A 116 -18.28 -18.64 2.30
CA SER A 116 -18.88 -18.16 3.55
C SER A 116 -17.84 -17.98 4.65
N VAL A 117 -16.96 -18.97 4.84
CA VAL A 117 -15.80 -18.88 5.75
C VAL A 117 -14.89 -17.71 5.37
N LEU A 118 -14.58 -17.58 4.08
CA LEU A 118 -13.71 -16.53 3.56
C LEU A 118 -14.30 -15.12 3.78
N SER A 119 -15.62 -14.95 3.54
CA SER A 119 -16.31 -13.69 3.77
C SER A 119 -16.30 -13.28 5.24
N LEU A 120 -16.44 -14.23 6.17
CA LEU A 120 -16.35 -13.95 7.59
C LEU A 120 -14.93 -13.53 7.99
N ALA A 121 -13.91 -14.23 7.51
CA ALA A 121 -12.51 -13.89 7.77
C ALA A 121 -12.15 -12.49 7.24
N ALA A 122 -12.64 -12.14 6.04
CA ALA A 122 -12.37 -10.86 5.39
C ALA A 122 -12.85 -9.63 6.18
N LYS A 123 -13.93 -9.76 6.96
CA LYS A 123 -14.49 -8.64 7.74
C LYS A 123 -13.56 -8.09 8.81
N PHE A 124 -12.63 -8.91 9.30
CA PHE A 124 -11.81 -8.59 10.48
C PHE A 124 -10.31 -8.63 10.20
N ASN A 125 -9.90 -8.96 8.98
CA ASN A 125 -8.49 -9.17 8.64
C ASN A 125 -8.14 -8.49 7.33
N ASN A 126 -6.88 -8.10 7.23
CA ASN A 126 -6.26 -7.69 5.98
C ASN A 126 -5.42 -8.85 5.41
N PHE A 127 -5.13 -8.79 4.11
CA PHE A 127 -4.40 -9.84 3.40
C PHE A 127 -3.31 -9.26 2.53
N THR A 128 -2.32 -10.08 2.21
CA THR A 128 -1.40 -9.82 1.11
C THR A 128 -1.91 -10.43 -0.19
N VAL A 129 -1.41 -9.94 -1.33
CA VAL A 129 -1.64 -10.55 -2.64
C VAL A 129 -1.22 -12.01 -2.66
N LYS A 130 -0.09 -12.34 -2.01
CA LYS A 130 0.37 -13.73 -1.89
C LYS A 130 -0.64 -14.61 -1.15
N GLN A 131 -1.20 -14.11 -0.06
CA GLN A 131 -2.25 -14.82 0.69
C GLN A 131 -3.52 -15.00 -0.15
N LEU A 132 -3.93 -13.99 -0.93
CA LEU A 132 -5.07 -14.13 -1.85
C LEU A 132 -4.80 -15.19 -2.93
N ILE A 133 -3.60 -15.25 -3.51
CA ILE A 133 -3.26 -16.29 -4.49
C ILE A 133 -3.36 -17.69 -3.87
N ASN A 134 -2.90 -17.86 -2.63
CA ASN A 134 -3.06 -19.11 -1.89
C ASN A 134 -4.55 -19.44 -1.60
N ILE A 135 -5.36 -18.44 -1.25
CA ILE A 135 -6.81 -18.65 -1.10
C ILE A 135 -7.44 -19.09 -2.43
N ILE A 136 -7.07 -18.47 -3.55
CA ILE A 136 -7.58 -18.80 -4.89
C ILE A 136 -7.26 -20.25 -5.27
N SER A 137 -6.13 -20.80 -4.83
CA SER A 137 -5.78 -22.21 -5.11
C SER A 137 -6.67 -23.22 -4.38
N GLU A 138 -7.41 -22.82 -3.34
CA GLU A 138 -8.34 -23.69 -2.61
C GLU A 138 -9.68 -23.91 -3.33
N PHE A 139 -9.90 -23.19 -4.44
CA PHE A 139 -11.09 -23.30 -5.30
C PHE A 139 -10.76 -24.08 -6.57
N THR A 140 -11.70 -24.93 -7.00
CA THR A 140 -11.54 -25.74 -8.22
C THR A 140 -12.08 -24.98 -9.42
N TYR A 141 -13.28 -24.39 -9.29
CA TYR A 141 -13.96 -23.75 -10.40
C TYR A 141 -13.59 -22.26 -10.52
N SER A 142 -13.58 -21.77 -11.76
CA SER A 142 -13.27 -20.37 -12.05
C SER A 142 -14.23 -19.40 -11.36
N SER A 143 -15.51 -19.75 -11.23
CA SER A 143 -16.50 -18.95 -10.50
C SER A 143 -16.11 -18.73 -9.04
N GLY A 144 -15.74 -19.80 -8.31
CA GLY A 144 -15.29 -19.71 -6.92
C GLY A 144 -14.03 -18.85 -6.78
N LYS A 145 -13.05 -19.05 -7.68
CA LYS A 145 -11.83 -18.23 -7.72
C LYS A 145 -12.10 -16.75 -7.91
N LEU A 146 -12.99 -16.39 -8.84
CA LEU A 146 -13.38 -15.00 -9.09
C LEU A 146 -14.09 -14.39 -7.88
N ARG A 147 -15.00 -15.14 -7.24
CA ARG A 147 -15.68 -14.71 -6.01
C ARG A 147 -14.72 -14.49 -4.84
N ALA A 148 -13.71 -15.34 -4.69
CA ALA A 148 -12.67 -15.15 -3.67
C ALA A 148 -11.90 -13.83 -3.88
N VAL A 149 -11.59 -13.47 -5.13
CA VAL A 149 -10.99 -12.16 -5.46
C VAL A 149 -11.93 -11.02 -5.06
N GLU A 150 -13.21 -11.07 -5.44
CA GLU A 150 -14.21 -10.05 -5.09
C GLU A 150 -14.29 -9.82 -3.57
N ILE A 151 -14.25 -10.90 -2.77
CA ILE A 151 -14.36 -10.84 -1.31
C ILE A 151 -13.10 -10.23 -0.67
N ILE A 152 -11.91 -10.64 -1.12
CA ILE A 152 -10.66 -10.34 -0.41
C ILE A 152 -9.96 -9.09 -0.93
N TYR A 153 -10.08 -8.76 -2.22
CA TYR A 153 -9.38 -7.64 -2.83
C TYR A 153 -9.54 -6.27 -2.12
N PRO A 154 -10.72 -5.92 -1.55
CA PRO A 154 -10.87 -4.69 -0.78
C PRO A 154 -9.89 -4.57 0.40
N TYR A 155 -9.49 -5.71 0.97
CA TYR A 155 -8.70 -5.84 2.20
C TYR A 155 -7.22 -6.16 1.92
N ILE A 156 -6.75 -5.99 0.69
CA ILE A 156 -5.36 -6.21 0.31
C ILE A 156 -4.49 -5.01 0.71
N VAL A 157 -3.40 -5.26 1.43
CA VAL A 157 -2.45 -4.23 1.90
C VAL A 157 -1.39 -3.88 0.84
N ASP A 158 -1.05 -4.82 -0.04
CA ASP A 158 0.02 -4.70 -1.03
C ASP A 158 -0.50 -4.68 -2.48
N LYS A 159 -1.53 -3.86 -2.76
CA LYS A 159 -2.22 -3.77 -4.07
C LYS A 159 -1.32 -3.46 -5.28
N TRP A 160 -0.07 -3.05 -5.09
CA TRP A 160 0.88 -2.96 -6.20
C TRP A 160 1.28 -4.30 -6.80
N ASN A 161 1.12 -5.37 -6.02
CA ASN A 161 1.37 -6.72 -6.46
C ASN A 161 0.18 -7.33 -7.22
N SER A 162 -0.92 -6.59 -7.44
CA SER A 162 -2.17 -7.11 -8.05
C SER A 162 -2.00 -7.77 -9.42
N HIS A 163 -0.95 -7.43 -10.16
CA HIS A 163 -0.58 -8.12 -11.41
C HIS A 163 -0.35 -9.63 -11.19
N GLN A 164 0.10 -10.05 -10.00
CA GLN A 164 0.29 -11.46 -9.65
C GLN A 164 -1.04 -12.20 -9.51
N ILE A 165 -2.11 -11.53 -9.03
CA ILE A 165 -3.47 -12.09 -8.98
C ILE A 165 -3.95 -12.37 -10.40
N ILE A 166 -3.76 -11.43 -11.33
CA ILE A 166 -4.14 -11.63 -12.74
C ILE A 166 -3.37 -12.82 -13.34
N ASN A 167 -2.09 -12.95 -13.01
CA ASN A 167 -1.25 -14.02 -13.51
C ASN A 167 -1.58 -15.41 -12.92
N SER A 168 -2.28 -15.48 -11.79
CA SER A 168 -2.69 -16.76 -11.19
C SER A 168 -3.86 -17.44 -11.92
N PHE A 169 -4.54 -16.74 -12.84
CA PHE A 169 -5.61 -17.30 -13.67
C PHE A 169 -5.07 -17.78 -15.02
N THR A 170 -5.56 -18.92 -15.53
CA THR A 170 -5.09 -19.48 -16.81
C THR A 170 -5.83 -18.88 -18.02
N TYR A 171 -7.16 -18.76 -17.93
CA TYR A 171 -8.01 -18.34 -19.05
C TYR A 171 -8.03 -16.82 -19.21
N SER A 172 -7.90 -16.33 -20.45
CA SER A 172 -7.92 -14.89 -20.76
C SER A 172 -9.22 -14.20 -20.33
N SER A 173 -10.35 -14.89 -20.46
CA SER A 173 -11.66 -14.41 -20.00
C SER A 173 -11.69 -14.12 -18.49
N ASP A 174 -11.01 -14.95 -17.70
CA ASP A 174 -11.01 -14.80 -16.25
C ASP A 174 -10.01 -13.73 -15.80
N LYS A 175 -8.84 -13.66 -16.45
CA LYS A 175 -7.89 -12.55 -16.26
C LYS A 175 -8.56 -11.19 -16.46
N GLU A 176 -9.40 -11.10 -17.49
CA GLU A 176 -10.13 -9.88 -17.84
C GLU A 176 -11.23 -9.57 -16.82
N LYS A 177 -11.91 -10.57 -16.25
CA LYS A 177 -12.83 -10.36 -15.11
C LYS A 177 -12.09 -9.90 -13.86
N VAL A 178 -10.96 -10.52 -13.52
CA VAL A 178 -10.11 -10.14 -12.37
C VAL A 178 -9.62 -8.69 -12.51
N ARG A 179 -9.20 -8.29 -13.71
CA ARG A 179 -8.82 -6.90 -13.99
C ARG A 179 -9.96 -5.94 -13.68
N ARG A 180 -11.18 -6.22 -14.16
CA ARG A 180 -12.35 -5.39 -13.86
C ARG A 180 -12.69 -5.33 -12.37
N ILE A 181 -12.55 -6.44 -11.65
CA ILE A 181 -12.73 -6.45 -10.18
C ILE A 181 -11.71 -5.51 -9.55
N ILE A 182 -10.43 -5.65 -9.90
CA ILE A 182 -9.34 -4.82 -9.39
C ILE A 182 -9.56 -3.32 -9.65
N GLU A 183 -9.95 -2.96 -10.88
CA GLU A 183 -10.16 -1.57 -11.32
C GLU A 183 -11.39 -0.91 -10.67
N SER A 184 -12.25 -1.69 -10.01
CA SER A 184 -13.44 -1.18 -9.33
C SER A 184 -13.17 -0.64 -7.91
N PHE A 185 -11.94 -0.73 -7.41
CA PHE A 185 -11.49 -0.29 -6.08
C PHE A 185 -10.30 0.67 -6.16
#